data_AF-A0A951NVL6-F1
#
_entry.id   AF-A0A951NVL6-F1
#
_cell.length_a   1.000
_cell.length_b   1.000
_cell.length_c   1.000
_cell.angle_alpha   90.00
_cell.angle_beta   90.00
_cell.angle_gamma   90.00
#
_symmetry.space_group_name_H-M   'P 1'
#
loop_
_entity.id
_entity.type
_entity.pdbx_description
1 polymer ?
#
loop_
_entity_poly.entity_id
_entity_poly.type
_entity_poly.pdbx_seq_one_letter_code
_entity_poly.pdbx_strand_id
1 'polypeptide(L)' 'MVVFSPHTFLIPILGFIFMPWTTLIYLLNYSVTAPGHLTMWGWAWVTLAVLADLGSYGSSRFGRGRRSSLVE' A
#
# COMPACT_ATOMS: atom_id res chain seq x y z
N MET A 1 -24.17 19.61 -10.82
CA MET A 1 -22.80 19.73 -11.37
C MET A 1 -21.88 19.04 -10.38
N VAL A 2 -21.30 17.88 -10.73
CA VAL A 2 -20.32 17.20 -9.86
C VAL A 2 -19.05 18.04 -9.92
N VAL A 3 -18.76 18.79 -8.87
CA VAL A 3 -17.52 19.57 -8.77
C VAL A 3 -16.42 18.60 -8.39
N PHE A 4 -15.64 18.15 -9.37
CA PHE A 4 -14.46 17.34 -9.10
C PHE A 4 -13.43 18.20 -8.39
N SER A 5 -13.29 17.96 -7.10
CA SER A 5 -12.25 18.57 -6.30
C SER A 5 -10.91 17.88 -6.58
N PRO A 6 -9.85 18.59 -7.01
CA PRO A 6 -8.56 17.97 -7.34
C PRO A 6 -7.87 17.31 -6.13
N HIS A 7 -8.26 17.66 -4.90
CA HIS A 7 -7.73 17.04 -3.69
C HIS A 7 -8.09 15.55 -3.54
N THR A 8 -9.18 15.09 -4.18
CA THR A 8 -9.65 13.70 -4.04
C THR A 8 -8.73 12.69 -4.74
N PHE A 9 -7.94 13.13 -5.74
CA PHE A 9 -7.02 12.28 -6.50
C PHE A 9 -5.58 12.32 -5.99
N LEU A 10 -5.17 13.41 -5.33
CA LEU A 10 -3.80 13.58 -4.82
C LEU A 10 -3.45 12.55 -3.74
N ILE A 11 -4.36 12.30 -2.80
CA ILE A 11 -4.14 11.37 -1.69
C ILE A 11 -3.89 9.93 -2.16
N PRO A 12 -4.74 9.32 -3.02
CA PRO A 12 -4.48 7.96 -3.50
C PRO A 12 -3.24 7.85 -4.40
N ILE A 13 -2.89 8.87 -5.19
CA ILE A 13 -1.67 8.85 -6.00
C ILE A 13 -0.42 8.86 -5.12
N LEU A 14 -0.41 9.70 -4.08
CA LEU A 14 0.68 9.75 -3.12
C LEU A 14 0.78 8.42 -2.35
N GLY A 15 -0.36 7.88 -1.91
CA GLY A 15 -0.44 6.56 -1.29
C GLY A 15 0.13 5.46 -2.19
N PHE A 16 -0.14 5.47 -3.50
CA PHE A 16 0.36 4.46 -4.43
C PHE A 16 1.89 4.47 -4.56
N ILE A 17 2.52 5.65 -4.51
CA ILE A 17 3.97 5.80 -4.61
C ILE A 17 4.70 5.34 -3.33
N PHE A 18 4.13 5.62 -2.16
CA PHE A 18 4.75 5.30 -0.87
C PHE A 18 4.28 3.97 -0.25
N MET A 19 3.05 3.55 -0.51
CA MET A 19 2.38 2.42 0.13
C MET A 19 1.42 1.74 -0.87
N PRO A 20 1.98 1.10 -1.92
CA PRO A 20 1.20 0.57 -3.02
C PRO A 20 0.16 -0.46 -2.57
N TRP A 21 0.50 -1.35 -1.64
CA TRP A 21 -0.42 -2.38 -1.17
C TRP A 21 -1.55 -1.78 -0.33
N THR A 22 -1.22 -0.83 0.54
CA THR A 22 -2.20 -0.14 1.40
C THR A 22 -3.26 0.58 0.57
N THR A 23 -2.84 1.23 -0.50
CA THR A 23 -3.75 2.00 -1.36
C THR A 23 -4.70 1.10 -2.14
N LEU A 24 -4.20 -0.02 -2.68
CA LEU A 24 -5.05 -1.00 -3.40
C LEU A 24 -6.08 -1.64 -2.48
N ILE A 25 -5.68 -2.06 -1.28
CA ILE A 25 -6.61 -2.65 -0.30
C ILE A 25 -7.63 -1.62 0.17
N TYR A 26 -7.23 -0.37 0.41
CA TYR A 26 -8.15 0.70 0.79
C TYR A 26 -9.18 0.97 -0.31
N LEU A 27 -8.75 1.14 -1.57
CA LEU A 27 -9.66 1.37 -2.70
C LEU A 27 -10.58 0.19 -2.97
N LEU A 28 -10.07 -1.05 -2.82
CA LEU A 28 -10.88 -2.26 -2.97
C LEU A 28 -11.95 -2.35 -1.88
N ASN A 29 -11.59 -2.10 -0.62
CA ASN A 29 -12.58 -2.12 0.48
C ASN A 29 -13.60 -0.99 0.36
N TYR A 30 -13.16 0.18 -0.10
CA TYR A 30 -14.01 1.34 -0.34
C TYR A 30 -14.98 1.16 -1.51
N SER A 31 -14.62 0.35 -2.52
CA SER A 31 -15.49 0.05 -3.66
C SER A 31 -16.45 -1.11 -3.40
N VAL A 32 -16.03 -2.10 -2.59
CA VAL A 32 -16.82 -3.31 -2.29
C VAL A 32 -17.83 -3.06 -1.17
N THR A 33 -17.48 -2.24 -0.18
CA THR A 33 -18.40 -1.86 0.90
C THR A 33 -19.12 -0.58 0.48
N ALA A 34 -20.44 -0.51 0.66
CA ALA A 34 -21.28 0.62 0.25
C ALA A 34 -20.57 1.99 0.43
N PRO A 35 -20.71 2.92 -0.56
CA PRO A 35 -19.89 4.12 -0.64
C PRO A 35 -19.93 4.90 0.67
N GLY A 36 -18.77 5.00 1.33
CA GLY A 36 -18.57 5.79 2.54
C GLY A 36 -18.31 5.00 3.84
N HIS A 37 -18.39 3.67 3.84
CA HIS A 37 -18.18 2.90 5.07
C HIS A 37 -17.15 1.78 4.90
N LEU A 38 -15.99 1.92 5.54
CA LEU A 38 -15.12 0.76 5.78
C LEU A 38 -15.67 -0.01 6.98
N THR A 39 -15.98 -1.30 6.80
CA THR A 39 -16.27 -2.18 7.93
C THR A 39 -15.06 -2.30 8.85
N MET A 40 -15.26 -2.66 10.12
CA MET A 40 -14.16 -3.03 11.04
C MET A 40 -13.24 -4.10 10.42
N TRP A 41 -13.80 -5.01 9.62
CA TRP A 41 -13.04 -6.03 8.91
C TRP A 41 -12.16 -5.45 7.80
N GLY A 42 -12.65 -4.44 7.05
CA GLY A 42 -11.87 -3.74 6.04
C GLY A 42 -10.63 -3.05 6.63
N TRP A 43 -10.75 -2.48 7.83
CA TRP A 43 -9.61 -1.89 8.55
C TRP A 43 -8.53 -2.91 8.90
N ALA A 44 -8.89 -4.16 9.25
CA ALA A 44 -7.91 -5.20 9.52
C ALA A 44 -7.02 -5.48 8.30
N TRP A 45 -7.61 -5.52 7.09
CA TRP A 45 -6.87 -5.69 5.84
C TRP A 45 -6.00 -4.48 5.51
N VAL A 46 -6.49 -3.26 5.74
CA VAL A 46 -5.69 -2.03 5.57
C VAL A 46 -4.46 -2.06 6.48
N THR A 47 -4.60 -2.46 7.75
CA THR A 47 -3.46 -2.59 8.67
C THR A 47 -2.44 -3.63 8.20
N LEU A 48 -2.89 -4.79 7.70
CA LEU A 48 -1.97 -5.79 7.14
C LEU A 48 -1.23 -5.28 5.91
N ALA A 49 -1.89 -4.51 5.04
CA ALA A 49 -1.26 -3.90 3.88
C ALA A 49 -0.19 -2.87 4.27
N VAL A 50 -0.44 -2.07 5.31
CA VAL A 50 0.55 -1.14 5.88
C VAL A 50 1.80 -1.89 6.34
N LEU A 51 1.63 -3.02 7.03
CA LEU A 51 2.75 -3.84 7.50
C LEU A 51 3.52 -4.47 6.33
N ALA A 52 2.83 -4.88 5.26
CA ALA A 52 3.46 -5.43 4.06
C ALA A 52 4.30 -4.39 3.31
N ASP A 53 3.79 -3.17 3.16
CA ASP A 53 4.54 -2.04 2.59
C ASP A 53 5.79 -1.73 3.46
N LEU A 54 5.64 -1.70 4.79
CA LEU A 54 6.75 -1.45 5.72
C LEU A 54 7.82 -2.55 5.71
N GLY A 55 7.40 -3.82 5.61
CA GLY A 55 8.30 -4.96 5.48
C GLY A 55 9.09 -4.95 4.16
N SER A 56 8.50 -4.42 3.09
CA SER A 56 9.16 -4.28 1.79
C SER A 56 10.35 -3.31 1.86
N TYR A 57 10.23 -2.22 2.63
CA TYR A 57 11.34 -1.29 2.89
C TYR A 57 12.50 -1.92 3.69
N GLY A 58 12.24 -2.92 4.53
CA GLY A 58 13.26 -3.59 5.36
C GLY A 58 14.02 -4.73 4.65
N SER A 59 13.42 -5.34 3.63
CA SER A 59 13.91 -6.58 3.00
C SER A 59 15.24 -6.44 2.25
N SER A 60 15.65 -5.24 1.85
CA SER A 60 16.85 -5.01 1.04
C SER A 60 18.18 -5.20 1.78
N ARG A 61 18.17 -5.35 3.12
CA ARG A 61 19.40 -5.52 3.92
C ARG A 61 19.96 -6.94 3.95
N PHE A 62 19.17 -7.97 3.64
CA PHE A 62 19.59 -9.37 3.82
C PHE A 62 20.21 -10.04 2.58
N GLY A 63 20.20 -9.41 1.39
CA GLY A 63 20.61 -10.04 0.13
C GLY A 63 22.08 -9.85 -0.31
N ARG A 64 22.92 -9.14 0.44
CA ARG A 64 24.24 -8.67 -0.04
C ARG A 64 25.46 -9.53 0.31
N GLY A 65 25.28 -10.69 0.94
CA GLY A 65 26.40 -11.47 1.51
C GLY A 65 26.96 -12.64 0.70
N ARG A 66 26.52 -12.92 -0.54
CA ARG A 66 26.83 -14.20 -1.21
C ARG A 66 27.48 -14.13 -2.60
N ARG A 67 28.06 -12.99 -2.98
CA ARG A 67 28.56 -12.80 -4.37
C ARG A 67 30.06 -12.57 -4.52
N SER A 68 30.86 -12.85 -3.49
CA SER A 68 32.32 -12.62 -3.52
C SER A 68 33.18 -13.88 -3.52
N SER A 69 32.64 -15.10 -3.68
CA SER A 69 33.44 -16.33 -3.60
C SER A 69 33.45 -17.20 -4.87
N LEU A 70 33.12 -16.65 -6.03
CA LEU A 70 33.18 -17.37 -7.33
C LEU A 70 34.19 -16.73 -8.30
N VAL A 71 35.26 -16.16 -7.77
CA VAL A 71 36.37 -15.60 -8.55
C VAL A 71 37.71 -16.27 -8.20
N GLU A 72 37.68 -17.43 -7.56
CA GLU A 72 38.86 -18.29 -7.32
C GLU A 72 38.81 -19.54 -8.21
#